data_AF-A0A820EDU9-F1
#
_entry.id   AF-A0A820EDU9-F1
#
_cell.length_a   1.000
_cell.length_b   1.000
_cell.length_c   1.000
_cell.angle_alpha   90.00
_cell.angle_beta   90.00
_cell.angle_gamma   90.00
#
_symmetry.space_group_name_H-M   'P 1'
#
loop_
_entity.id
_entity.type
_entity.pdbx_description
1 polymer ?
#
loop_
_entity_poly.entity_id
_entity_poly.type
_entity_poly.pdbx_seq_one_letter_code
_entity_poly.pdbx_strand_id
1 'polypeptide(L)'
;QFLCFEGTMKRDHGWIHTLLSEAENERMHLLTFLELRQPGYIFRGFVLLGQGVFFNAFFLTYILSPQICHRFVGFLEEEAVITYTRCIENLDAGKLPAWRNLPAPQIAKNYWKLSNDAMIRDVLLVIRADEATHRQVNHKLADVGPNAPNPFLIQTTETQTPPSLNEQQEINTANKN
;
A
#
# COMPACT_ATOMS: atom_id res chain seq x y z
N GLN A 1 -10.53 9.26 -8.37
CA GLN A 1 -11.05 10.09 -7.25
C GLN A 1 -12.11 11.11 -7.69
N PHE A 2 -11.88 11.95 -8.71
CA PHE A 2 -12.88 12.97 -9.14
C PHE A 2 -14.04 12.44 -10.02
N LEU A 3 -13.88 11.31 -10.71
CA LEU A 3 -14.91 10.73 -11.59
C LEU A 3 -16.19 10.26 -10.87
N CYS A 4 -16.14 9.98 -9.57
CA CYS A 4 -17.33 9.58 -8.79
C CYS A 4 -18.24 10.77 -8.43
N PHE A 5 -17.72 12.00 -8.49
CA PHE A 5 -18.40 13.21 -8.02
C PHE A 5 -18.95 14.10 -9.15
N GLU A 6 -18.42 13.98 -10.38
CA GLU A 6 -18.99 14.69 -11.55
C GLU A 6 -20.27 14.01 -12.07
N GLY A 7 -21.39 14.30 -11.41
CA GLY A 7 -22.74 14.28 -12.00
C GLY A 7 -23.38 12.92 -12.30
N THR A 8 -22.67 11.80 -12.12
CA THR A 8 -23.21 10.46 -12.46
C THR A 8 -23.60 9.59 -11.26
N MET A 9 -23.21 9.95 -10.03
CA MET A 9 -23.47 9.18 -8.79
C MET A 9 -23.25 7.66 -8.96
N LYS A 10 -22.18 7.27 -9.67
CA LYS A 10 -21.86 5.87 -9.95
C LYS A 10 -21.10 5.26 -8.80
N ARG A 11 -21.34 3.96 -8.55
CA ARG A 11 -20.53 3.21 -7.59
C ARG A 11 -19.09 3.13 -8.09
N ASP A 12 -18.15 3.37 -7.18
CA ASP A 12 -16.71 3.25 -7.40
C ASP A 12 -16.22 1.79 -7.47
N HIS A 13 -17.06 0.84 -7.05
CA HIS A 13 -16.72 -0.58 -6.96
C HIS A 13 -15.43 -0.85 -6.15
N GLY A 14 -15.14 0.03 -5.18
CA GLY A 14 -14.14 -0.08 -4.11
C GLY A 14 -12.68 0.07 -4.55
N TRP A 15 -12.42 0.71 -5.69
CA TRP A 15 -11.07 1.12 -6.07
C TRP A 15 -10.54 2.26 -5.21
N ILE A 16 -11.37 3.23 -4.81
CA ILE A 16 -10.98 4.36 -3.94
C ILE A 16 -10.37 3.85 -2.64
N HIS A 17 -11.03 2.89 -1.98
CA HIS A 17 -10.52 2.35 -0.72
C HIS A 17 -9.15 1.70 -0.92
N THR A 18 -9.01 0.83 -1.94
CA THR A 18 -7.74 0.16 -2.24
C THR A 18 -6.63 1.16 -2.54
N LEU A 19 -6.86 2.15 -3.40
CA LEU A 19 -5.85 3.15 -3.76
C LEU A 19 -5.49 4.08 -2.59
N LEU A 20 -6.44 4.37 -1.70
CA LEU A 20 -6.16 5.15 -0.49
C LEU A 20 -5.34 4.33 0.51
N SER A 21 -5.66 3.05 0.68
CA SER A 21 -4.87 2.13 1.52
C SER A 21 -3.44 1.96 0.98
N GLU A 22 -3.27 1.85 -0.34
CA GLU A 22 -1.96 1.83 -1.01
C GLU A 22 -1.17 3.12 -0.71
N ALA A 23 -1.78 4.30 -0.92
CA ALA A 23 -1.14 5.57 -0.62
C ALA A 23 -0.78 5.73 0.87
N GLU A 24 -1.59 5.19 1.78
CA GLU A 24 -1.26 5.15 3.20
C GLU A 24 -0.10 4.20 3.50
N ASN A 25 -0.05 3.04 2.84
CA ASN A 25 1.03 2.08 2.99
C ASN A 25 2.38 2.67 2.53
N GLU A 26 2.42 3.29 1.35
CA GLU A 26 3.60 4.02 0.84
C GLU A 26 4.09 5.11 1.80
N ARG A 27 3.16 5.87 2.40
CA ARG A 27 3.48 6.87 3.41
C ARG A 27 4.14 6.23 4.64
N MET A 28 3.73 5.03 5.03
CA MET A 28 4.30 4.32 6.16
C MET A 28 5.71 3.77 5.85
N HIS A 29 5.99 3.38 4.60
CA HIS A 29 7.35 3.07 4.16
C HIS A 29 8.26 4.29 4.33
N LEU A 30 7.84 5.44 3.80
CA LEU A 30 8.59 6.68 3.89
C LEU A 30 8.90 7.06 5.35
N LEU A 31 7.89 7.05 6.23
CA LEU A 31 8.09 7.39 7.63
C LEU A 31 9.03 6.42 8.36
N THR A 32 8.94 5.12 8.02
CA THR A 32 9.85 4.10 8.55
C THR A 32 11.30 4.41 8.19
N PHE A 33 11.59 4.78 6.94
CA PHE A 33 12.95 5.12 6.53
C PHE A 33 13.43 6.48 7.05
N LEU A 34 12.51 7.44 7.26
CA LEU A 34 12.84 8.73 7.88
C LEU A 34 13.23 8.60 9.36
N GLU A 35 12.66 7.64 10.08
CA GLU A 35 13.07 7.34 11.46
C GLU A 35 14.51 6.80 11.52
N LEU A 36 14.93 6.04 10.50
CA LEU A 36 16.30 5.53 10.38
C LEU A 36 17.30 6.62 9.99
N ARG A 37 16.91 7.55 9.11
CA ARG A 37 17.80 8.61 8.64
C ARG A 37 17.04 9.90 8.33
N GLN A 38 17.36 10.94 9.09
CA GLN A 38 16.83 12.28 8.83
C GLN A 38 17.50 12.90 7.58
N PRO A 39 16.72 13.34 6.59
CA PRO A 39 17.27 13.96 5.40
C PRO A 39 17.72 15.40 5.66
N GLY A 40 18.82 15.81 5.04
CA GLY A 40 19.31 17.18 5.09
C GLY A 40 18.45 18.16 4.27
N TYR A 41 18.63 19.47 4.50
CA TYR A 41 17.82 20.52 3.85
C TYR A 41 17.88 20.51 2.33
N ILE A 42 19.05 20.22 1.74
CA ILE A 42 19.21 20.14 0.28
C ILE A 42 18.38 18.99 -0.30
N PHE A 43 18.45 17.81 0.31
CA PHE A 43 17.67 16.64 -0.12
C PHE A 43 16.17 16.92 -0.01
N ARG A 44 15.73 17.53 1.11
CA ARG A 44 14.33 17.96 1.28
C ARG A 44 13.89 18.92 0.16
N GLY A 45 14.75 19.86 -0.24
CA GLY A 45 14.50 20.75 -1.38
C GLY A 45 14.29 19.99 -2.70
N PHE A 46 15.13 19.00 -2.99
CA PHE A 46 14.95 18.14 -4.17
C PHE A 46 13.67 17.31 -4.13
N VAL A 47 13.30 16.78 -2.96
CA VAL A 47 12.04 16.05 -2.79
C VAL A 47 10.84 16.95 -3.05
N LEU A 48 10.82 18.17 -2.51
CA LEU A 48 9.74 19.14 -2.75
C LEU A 48 9.63 19.53 -4.22
N LEU A 49 10.76 19.75 -4.90
CA LEU A 49 10.79 20.04 -6.32
C LEU A 49 10.27 18.86 -7.15
N GLY A 50 10.76 17.65 -6.85
CA GLY A 50 10.33 16.41 -7.50
C GLY A 50 8.83 16.17 -7.33
N GLN A 51 8.32 16.32 -6.12
CA GLN A 51 6.89 16.22 -5.83
C GLN A 51 6.08 17.27 -6.60
N GLY A 52 6.55 18.52 -6.66
CA GLY A 52 5.89 19.59 -7.41
C GLY A 52 5.77 19.25 -8.90
N VAL A 53 6.86 18.78 -9.53
CA VAL A 53 6.83 18.40 -10.96
C VAL A 53 6.01 17.13 -11.18
N PHE A 54 6.29 16.07 -10.41
CA PHE A 54 5.66 14.77 -10.58
C PHE A 54 4.15 14.82 -10.32
N PHE A 55 3.71 15.49 -9.25
CA PHE A 55 2.29 15.60 -8.94
C PHE A 55 1.50 16.24 -10.09
N ASN A 56 1.98 17.37 -10.63
CA ASN A 56 1.31 18.07 -11.72
C ASN A 56 1.29 17.24 -13.01
N ALA A 57 2.44 16.64 -13.38
CA ALA A 57 2.53 15.79 -14.56
C ALA A 57 1.64 14.53 -14.45
N PHE A 58 1.68 13.87 -13.30
CA PHE A 58 0.86 12.68 -13.04
C PHE A 58 -0.63 13.03 -13.00
N PHE A 59 -1.02 14.14 -12.36
CA PHE A 59 -2.40 14.61 -12.33
C PHE A 59 -2.97 14.85 -13.74
N LEU A 60 -2.22 15.59 -14.59
CA LEU A 60 -2.64 15.83 -15.97
C LEU A 60 -2.73 14.54 -16.78
N THR A 61 -1.75 13.64 -16.62
CA THR A 61 -1.75 12.34 -17.30
C THR A 61 -2.93 11.47 -16.84
N TYR A 62 -3.28 11.53 -15.55
CA TYR A 62 -4.39 10.75 -14.99
C TYR A 62 -5.75 11.19 -15.54
N ILE A 63 -5.92 12.50 -15.80
CA ILE A 63 -7.12 13.02 -16.49
C ILE A 63 -7.21 12.48 -17.92
N LEU A 64 -6.08 12.41 -18.62
CA LEU A 64 -6.01 11.95 -20.01
C LEU A 64 -6.17 10.43 -20.14
N SER A 65 -5.48 9.66 -19.30
CA SER A 65 -5.48 8.20 -19.32
C SER A 65 -5.09 7.62 -17.96
N PRO A 66 -6.07 7.24 -17.12
CA PRO A 66 -5.78 6.58 -15.84
C PRO A 66 -5.12 5.21 -16.05
N GLN A 67 -5.40 4.52 -17.16
CA GLN A 67 -4.80 3.21 -17.46
C GLN A 67 -3.28 3.30 -17.67
N ILE A 68 -2.79 4.36 -18.33
CA ILE A 68 -1.35 4.59 -18.50
C ILE A 68 -0.71 4.86 -17.13
N CYS A 69 -1.33 5.69 -16.29
CA CYS A 69 -0.85 5.96 -14.93
C CYS A 69 -0.74 4.67 -14.11
N HIS A 70 -1.78 3.84 -14.06
CA HIS A 70 -1.73 2.58 -13.31
C HIS A 70 -0.74 1.58 -13.90
N ARG A 71 -0.59 1.52 -15.23
CA ARG A 71 0.45 0.69 -15.85
C ARG A 71 1.85 1.16 -15.45
N PHE A 72 2.06 2.48 -15.45
CA PHE A 72 3.32 3.09 -15.06
C PHE A 72 3.66 2.81 -13.60
N VAL A 73 2.69 3.00 -12.68
CA VAL A 73 2.86 2.65 -11.26
C VAL A 73 3.16 1.16 -11.11
N GLY A 74 2.45 0.27 -11.80
CA GLY A 74 2.75 -1.16 -11.77
C GLY A 74 4.20 -1.50 -12.11
N PHE A 75 4.80 -0.81 -13.08
CA PHE A 75 6.23 -0.96 -13.40
C PHE A 75 7.16 -0.37 -12.33
N LEU A 76 6.78 0.72 -11.67
CA LEU A 76 7.54 1.22 -10.51
C LEU A 76 7.56 0.18 -9.39
N GLU A 77 6.43 -0.47 -9.12
CA GLU A 77 6.34 -1.53 -8.12
C GLU A 77 7.14 -2.78 -8.50
N GLU A 78 7.22 -3.13 -9.79
CA GLU A 78 8.12 -4.19 -10.27
C GLU A 78 9.58 -3.89 -9.91
N GLU A 79 10.04 -2.67 -10.19
CA GLU A 79 11.39 -2.24 -9.85
C GLU A 79 11.60 -2.12 -8.34
N ALA A 80 10.57 -1.76 -7.57
CA ALA A 80 10.61 -1.74 -6.12
C ALA A 80 10.81 -3.15 -5.55
N VAL A 81 10.04 -4.15 -6.02
CA VAL A 81 10.21 -5.56 -5.61
C VAL A 81 11.63 -6.07 -5.90
N ILE A 82 12.16 -5.74 -7.08
CA ILE A 82 13.55 -6.10 -7.45
C ILE A 82 14.54 -5.41 -6.52
N THR A 83 14.35 -4.13 -6.24
CA THR A 83 15.23 -3.33 -5.38
C THR A 83 15.27 -3.89 -3.97
N TYR A 84 14.12 -4.15 -3.35
CA TYR A 84 14.08 -4.73 -2.01
C TYR A 84 14.65 -6.15 -1.96
N THR A 85 14.43 -6.95 -3.00
CA THR A 85 15.07 -8.28 -3.11
C THR A 85 16.59 -8.15 -3.09
N ARG A 86 17.17 -7.24 -3.89
CA ARG A 86 18.62 -6.97 -3.90
C ARG A 86 19.11 -6.43 -2.55
N CYS A 87 18.33 -5.59 -1.87
CA CYS A 87 18.68 -5.10 -0.53
C CYS A 87 18.76 -6.24 0.48
N ILE A 88 17.79 -7.16 0.48
CA ILE A 88 17.77 -8.32 1.37
C ILE A 88 18.95 -9.24 1.05
N GLU A 89 19.22 -9.55 -0.21
CA GLU A 89 20.36 -10.37 -0.63
C GLU A 89 21.70 -9.76 -0.21
N ASN A 90 21.87 -8.44 -0.38
CA ASN A 90 23.08 -7.75 0.04
C ASN A 90 23.23 -7.69 1.57
N LEU A 91 22.11 -7.61 2.31
CA LEU A 91 22.10 -7.68 3.77
C LEU A 91 22.52 -9.08 4.24
N ASP A 92 21.96 -10.12 3.66
CA ASP A 92 22.23 -11.53 3.99
C ASP A 92 23.67 -11.92 3.63
N ALA A 93 24.20 -11.38 2.53
CA ALA A 93 25.60 -11.51 2.15
C ALA A 93 26.57 -10.68 3.01
N GLY A 94 26.07 -9.92 3.99
CA GLY A 94 26.88 -9.10 4.90
C GLY A 94 27.49 -7.85 4.27
N LYS A 95 27.03 -7.42 3.09
CA LYS A 95 27.53 -6.24 2.37
C LYS A 95 27.00 -4.91 2.94
N LEU A 96 26.00 -4.98 3.82
CA LEU A 96 25.39 -3.83 4.50
C LEU A 96 25.68 -3.88 6.02
N PRO A 97 26.93 -3.63 6.45
CA PRO A 97 27.34 -3.80 7.85
C PRO A 97 26.55 -2.90 8.80
N ALA A 98 26.16 -1.70 8.36
CA ALA A 98 25.36 -0.76 9.16
C ALA A 98 23.96 -1.30 9.50
N TRP A 99 23.44 -2.26 8.73
CA TRP A 99 22.07 -2.76 8.86
C TRP A 99 22.00 -4.16 9.49
N ARG A 100 23.15 -4.84 9.62
CA ARG A 100 23.23 -6.23 10.09
C ARG A 100 22.55 -6.47 11.43
N ASN A 101 22.74 -5.56 12.38
CA ASN A 101 22.18 -5.63 13.73
C ASN A 101 21.29 -4.42 14.04
N LEU A 102 20.66 -3.85 13.00
CA LEU A 102 19.80 -2.68 13.16
C LEU A 102 18.37 -3.14 13.54
N PRO A 103 17.87 -2.80 14.75
CA PRO A 103 16.50 -3.11 15.12
C PRO A 103 15.50 -2.38 14.22
N ALA A 104 14.33 -2.99 14.00
CA ALA A 104 13.25 -2.33 13.28
C ALA A 104 12.74 -1.10 14.06
N PRO A 105 12.46 0.03 13.38
CA PRO A 105 11.81 1.20 13.98
C PRO A 105 10.49 0.86 14.65
N GLN A 106 10.13 1.58 15.71
CA GLN A 106 8.89 1.26 16.45
C GLN A 106 7.65 1.52 15.60
N ILE A 107 7.68 2.53 14.72
CA ILE A 107 6.59 2.80 13.76
C ILE A 107 6.32 1.58 12.87
N ALA A 108 7.38 0.92 12.40
CA ALA A 108 7.29 -0.26 11.55
C ALA A 108 6.70 -1.45 12.30
N LYS A 109 7.23 -1.73 13.50
CA LYS A 109 6.72 -2.80 14.37
C LYS A 109 5.22 -2.64 14.64
N ASN A 110 4.79 -1.42 14.94
CA ASN A 110 3.39 -1.13 15.24
C ASN A 110 2.47 -1.26 14.02
N TYR A 111 2.94 -0.85 12.85
CA TYR A 111 2.17 -0.87 11.62
C TYR A 111 2.03 -2.29 11.05
N TRP A 112 3.16 -2.97 10.81
CA TRP A 112 3.18 -4.34 10.27
C TRP A 112 3.01 -5.44 11.33
N LYS A 113 2.75 -5.07 12.60
CA LYS A 113 2.58 -6.01 13.72
C LYS A 113 3.76 -6.98 13.87
N LEU A 114 4.98 -6.47 13.67
CA LEU A 114 6.20 -7.26 13.81
C LEU A 114 6.50 -7.55 15.29
N SER A 115 7.29 -8.59 15.53
CA SER A 115 7.78 -8.93 16.88
C SER A 115 8.64 -7.81 17.48
N ASN A 116 8.73 -7.78 18.81
CA ASN A 116 9.53 -6.78 19.53
C ASN A 116 11.03 -6.89 19.24
N ASP A 117 11.51 -8.07 18.87
CA ASP A 117 12.89 -8.36 18.46
C ASP A 117 13.11 -8.25 16.93
N ALA A 118 12.11 -7.79 16.19
CA ALA A 118 12.21 -7.64 14.73
C ALA A 118 13.36 -6.69 14.33
N MET A 119 14.04 -7.06 13.25
CA MET A 119 15.19 -6.38 12.69
C MET A 119 14.82 -5.66 11.40
N ILE A 120 15.70 -4.79 10.90
CA ILE A 120 15.46 -4.08 9.63
C ILE A 120 15.23 -5.05 8.46
N ARG A 121 15.81 -6.25 8.51
CA ARG A 121 15.56 -7.30 7.52
C ARG A 121 14.08 -7.69 7.44
N ASP A 122 13.41 -7.80 8.58
CA ASP A 122 11.99 -8.18 8.64
C ASP A 122 11.11 -7.07 8.05
N VAL A 123 11.49 -5.81 8.28
CA VAL A 123 10.86 -4.64 7.67
C VAL A 123 11.01 -4.66 6.14
N LEU A 124 12.20 -4.95 5.62
CA LEU A 124 12.42 -5.05 4.17
C LEU A 124 11.59 -6.18 3.53
N LEU A 125 11.37 -7.28 4.27
CA LEU A 125 10.55 -8.40 3.78
C LEU A 125 9.07 -8.03 3.66
N VAL A 126 8.51 -7.36 4.67
CA VAL A 126 7.09 -6.96 4.63
C VAL A 126 6.86 -5.84 3.63
N ILE A 127 7.77 -4.85 3.56
CA ILE A 127 7.70 -3.80 2.52
C ILE A 127 7.71 -4.41 1.13
N ARG A 128 8.63 -5.35 0.84
CA ARG A 128 8.65 -6.04 -0.46
C ARG A 128 7.35 -6.78 -0.77
N ALA A 129 6.69 -7.34 0.25
CA ALA A 129 5.41 -8.02 0.08
C ALA A 129 4.28 -7.03 -0.25
N ASP A 130 4.31 -5.84 0.35
CA ASP A 130 3.41 -4.74 0.01
C ASP A 130 3.59 -4.34 -1.47
N GLU A 131 4.82 -4.10 -1.92
CA GLU A 131 5.08 -3.71 -3.33
C GLU A 131 4.66 -4.79 -4.32
N ALA A 132 4.83 -6.06 -3.96
CA ALA A 132 4.38 -7.16 -4.80
C ALA A 132 2.85 -7.18 -4.97
N THR A 133 2.13 -6.74 -3.94
CA THR A 133 0.67 -6.57 -3.94
C THR A 133 0.28 -5.34 -4.75
N HIS A 134 0.91 -4.18 -4.51
CA HIS A 134 0.69 -2.93 -5.25
C HIS A 134 0.92 -3.13 -6.75
N ARG A 135 1.98 -3.85 -7.14
CA ARG A 135 2.25 -4.26 -8.52
C ARG A 135 1.05 -4.96 -9.15
N GLN A 136 0.55 -6.00 -8.48
CA GLN A 136 -0.56 -6.80 -9.01
C GLN A 136 -1.84 -5.97 -9.13
N VAL A 137 -2.13 -5.15 -8.11
CA VAL A 137 -3.30 -4.27 -8.07
C VAL A 137 -3.25 -3.26 -9.21
N ASN A 138 -2.13 -2.57 -9.40
CA ASN A 138 -1.97 -1.53 -10.41
C ASN A 138 -1.96 -2.09 -11.84
N HIS A 139 -1.28 -3.20 -12.10
CA HIS A 139 -1.37 -3.85 -13.41
C HIS A 139 -2.79 -4.31 -13.72
N LYS A 140 -3.48 -4.89 -12.73
CA LYS A 140 -4.86 -5.33 -12.92
C LYS A 140 -5.79 -4.16 -13.18
N LEU A 141 -5.66 -3.07 -12.44
CA LEU A 141 -6.45 -1.85 -12.64
C LEU A 141 -6.19 -1.22 -14.02
N ALA A 142 -4.95 -1.25 -14.51
CA ALA A 142 -4.64 -0.83 -15.87
C ALA A 142 -5.36 -1.68 -16.93
N ASP A 143 -5.45 -3.01 -16.72
CA ASP A 143 -6.12 -3.94 -17.63
C ASP A 143 -7.64 -3.80 -17.66
N VAL A 144 -8.27 -3.75 -16.48
CA VAL A 144 -9.75 -3.75 -16.38
C VAL A 144 -10.36 -2.34 -16.42
N GLY A 145 -9.56 -1.33 -16.11
CA GLY A 145 -10.00 0.06 -16.03
C GLY A 145 -10.82 0.37 -14.77
N PRO A 146 -11.00 1.67 -14.46
CA PRO A 146 -11.57 2.13 -13.18
C PRO A 146 -13.08 1.85 -13.01
N ASN A 147 -13.79 1.48 -14.09
CA ASN A 147 -15.22 1.21 -14.05
C ASN A 147 -15.56 -0.26 -13.77
N ALA A 148 -14.58 -1.16 -13.85
CA ALA A 148 -14.77 -2.58 -13.56
C ALA A 148 -14.81 -2.82 -12.05
N PRO A 149 -15.49 -3.87 -11.57
CA PRO A 149 -15.44 -4.23 -10.15
C PRO A 149 -14.01 -4.54 -9.68
N ASN A 150 -13.63 -4.03 -8.52
CA ASN A 150 -12.34 -4.33 -7.91
C ASN A 150 -12.29 -5.81 -7.44
N PRO A 151 -11.47 -6.67 -8.06
CA PRO A 151 -11.40 -8.08 -7.70
C PRO A 151 -10.73 -8.34 -6.34
N PHE A 152 -10.05 -7.33 -5.77
CA PHE A 152 -9.31 -7.43 -4.51
C PHE A 152 -10.16 -7.08 -3.27
N LEU A 153 -11.42 -6.72 -3.44
CA LEU A 153 -12.33 -6.41 -2.32
C LEU A 153 -12.76 -7.64 -1.49
N ILE A 154 -12.54 -8.85 -2.00
CA ILE A 154 -13.03 -10.11 -1.38
C ILE A 154 -11.85 -11.01 -0.99
N GLN A 155 -10.86 -10.45 -0.28
CA GLN A 155 -9.88 -11.28 0.45
C GLN A 155 -9.81 -10.96 1.96
N THR A 156 -10.54 -9.95 2.45
CA THR A 156 -10.67 -9.64 3.88
C THR A 156 -12.02 -10.05 4.48
N THR A 157 -12.96 -10.55 3.67
CA THR A 157 -14.35 -10.83 4.09
C THR A 157 -14.76 -12.30 3.86
N GLU A 158 -13.84 -13.25 4.05
CA GLU A 158 -14.24 -14.63 4.35
C GLU A 158 -14.06 -14.88 5.85
N THR A 159 -15.05 -14.45 6.65
CA THR A 159 -15.65 -15.16 7.79
C THR A 159 -16.57 -14.18 8.52
N GLN A 160 -17.77 -13.92 7.97
CA GLN A 160 -18.98 -13.61 8.74
C GLN A 160 -20.13 -13.49 7.75
N THR A 161 -20.69 -14.64 7.36
CA THR A 161 -22.08 -14.66 6.93
C THR A 161 -22.90 -14.13 8.11
N PRO A 162 -23.70 -13.05 7.96
CA PRO A 162 -24.54 -12.60 9.05
C PRO A 162 -25.47 -13.76 9.46
N PRO A 163 -25.66 -14.00 10.78
CA PRO A 163 -26.46 -15.13 11.24
C PRO A 163 -27.84 -15.06 10.61
N SER A 164 -28.36 -16.22 10.23
CA SER A 164 -29.68 -16.33 9.63
C SER A 164 -30.74 -15.74 10.57
N LEU A 165 -31.88 -15.28 10.03
CA LEU A 165 -32.94 -14.64 10.82
C LEU A 165 -33.38 -15.49 12.04
N ASN A 166 -33.25 -16.82 11.94
CA ASN A 166 -33.54 -17.74 13.03
C ASN A 166 -32.49 -17.68 14.15
N GLU A 167 -31.20 -17.59 13.82
CA GLU A 167 -30.12 -17.42 14.82
C GLU A 167 -30.20 -16.07 15.53
N GLN A 168 -30.60 -15.01 14.82
CA GLN A 168 -30.81 -13.69 15.45
C GLN A 168 -31.99 -13.71 16.42
N GLN A 169 -33.03 -14.49 16.15
CA GLN A 169 -34.16 -14.66 17.07
C GLN A 169 -33.78 -15.47 18.31
N GLU A 170 -32.94 -16.49 18.19
CA GLU A 170 -32.43 -17.25 19.34
C GLU A 170 -31.55 -16.38 20.25
N ILE A 171 -30.64 -15.59 19.69
CA ILE A 171 -29.77 -14.68 20.46
C ILE A 171 -30.59 -13.61 21.20
N ASN A 172 -31.63 -13.08 20.57
CA ASN A 172 -32.50 -12.08 21.18
C ASN A 172 -33.42 -12.65 22.28
N THR A 173 -33.70 -13.95 22.24
CA THR A 173 -34.51 -14.65 23.24
C THR A 173 -33.64 -15.08 24.43
N ALA A 174 -32.39 -15.48 24.19
CA ALA A 174 -31.42 -15.81 25.23
C ALA A 174 -31.02 -14.60 26.09
N ASN A 175 -30.97 -13.39 25.51
CA ASN A 175 -30.61 -12.17 26.23
C ASN A 175 -31.78 -11.52 27.01
N LYS A 176 -32.97 -12.16 27.01
CA LYS A 176 -34.18 -11.68 27.68
C LYS A 176 -34.56 -12.46 28.95
N ASN A 177 -33.78 -13.47 29.32
CA ASN A 177 -33.90 -14.26 30.56
C ASN A 177 -32.63 -14.11 31.40
#